data_AF-A0A811UMW6-F1
#
_entry.id   AF-A0A811UMW6-F1
#
_cell.length_a   1.000
_cell.length_b   1.000
_cell.length_c   1.000
_cell.angle_alpha   90.00
_cell.angle_beta   90.00
_cell.angle_gamma   90.00
#
_symmetry.space_group_name_H-M   'P 1'
#
loop_
_entity.id
_entity.type
_entity.pdbx_description
1 polymer ?
#
loop_
_entity_poly.entity_id
_entity_poly.type
_entity_poly.pdbx_seq_one_letter_code
_entity_poly.pdbx_strand_id
1 'polypeptide(L)'
;MQRLQPTVRNYVENRPRYSGYSFDRLFPDVLFPNDNNEQSRRKASEARDLLSRMLVIDPEQRISVEQALLHSYINVWYDAEEVNAPAPEPYDHSVDEREHTVEQWKRLIYEEVMDYEAHNTNAPVNTTR
;
A
#
# COMPACT_ATOMS: atom_id res chain seq x y z
N MET A 1 -4.18 0.81 -22.53
CA MET A 1 -4.54 -0.62 -22.72
C MET A 1 -3.46 -1.47 -23.41
N GLN A 2 -2.36 -0.89 -23.93
CA GLN A 2 -1.33 -1.64 -24.66
C GLN A 2 -0.50 -2.60 -23.77
N ARG A 3 -0.54 -2.43 -22.44
CA ARG A 3 0.19 -3.27 -21.48
C ARG A 3 -0.52 -4.58 -21.11
N LEU A 4 -1.81 -4.72 -21.45
CA LEU A 4 -2.55 -5.95 -21.16
C LEU A 4 -2.14 -7.08 -22.10
N GLN A 5 -2.02 -8.30 -21.57
CA GLN A 5 -1.84 -9.52 -22.37
C GLN A 5 -2.98 -9.66 -23.39
N PRO A 6 -2.75 -10.19 -24.61
CA PRO A 6 -3.74 -10.19 -25.69
C PRO A 6 -5.10 -10.79 -25.30
N THR A 7 -5.12 -11.93 -24.62
CA THR A 7 -6.36 -12.59 -24.16
C THR A 7 -7.12 -11.74 -23.13
N VAL A 8 -6.38 -11.13 -22.19
CA VAL A 8 -6.96 -10.26 -21.16
C VAL A 8 -7.50 -8.99 -21.79
N ARG A 9 -6.77 -8.39 -22.73
CA ARG A 9 -7.18 -7.20 -23.47
C ARG A 9 -8.50 -7.43 -24.20
N ASN A 10 -8.58 -8.52 -24.98
CA ASN A 10 -9.79 -8.88 -25.73
C ASN A 10 -11.00 -9.04 -24.80
N TYR A 11 -10.81 -9.71 -23.66
CA TYR A 11 -11.86 -9.84 -22.66
C TYR A 11 -12.32 -8.48 -22.09
N VAL A 12 -11.38 -7.61 -21.71
CA VAL A 12 -11.68 -6.28 -21.14
C VAL A 12 -12.37 -5.37 -22.16
N GLU A 13 -11.91 -5.38 -23.41
CA GLU A 13 -12.46 -4.53 -24.49
C GLU A 13 -13.88 -4.93 -24.90
N ASN A 14 -14.26 -6.20 -24.73
CA ASN A 14 -15.61 -6.70 -25.01
C ASN A 14 -16.60 -6.52 -23.85
N ARG A 15 -16.16 -6.01 -22.70
CA ARG A 15 -17.09 -5.69 -21.60
C ARG A 15 -17.92 -4.44 -21.94
N PRO A 16 -19.15 -4.32 -21.41
CA PRO A 16 -19.94 -3.11 -21.56
C PRO A 16 -19.14 -1.89 -21.10
N ARG A 17 -19.22 -0.79 -21.85
CA ARG A 17 -18.55 0.46 -21.48
C ARG A 17 -19.38 1.18 -20.42
N TYR A 18 -18.74 1.51 -19.31
CA TYR A 18 -19.34 2.30 -18.25
C TYR A 18 -18.67 3.68 -18.22
N SER A 19 -19.47 4.74 -18.20
CA SER A 19 -18.95 6.05 -17.81
C SER A 19 -18.68 6.03 -16.31
N GLY A 20 -17.50 6.47 -15.89
CA GLY A 20 -17.17 6.63 -14.48
C GLY A 20 -18.13 7.59 -13.78
N TYR A 21 -18.23 7.46 -12.46
CA TYR A 21 -18.90 8.44 -11.62
C TYR A 21 -17.89 9.48 -11.12
N SER A 22 -18.33 10.71 -10.86
CA SER A 22 -17.50 11.69 -10.17
C SER A 22 -17.20 11.22 -8.75
N PHE A 23 -16.06 11.64 -8.19
CA PHE A 23 -15.70 11.31 -6.81
C PHE A 23 -16.68 11.90 -5.79
N ASP A 24 -17.35 13.02 -6.09
CA ASP A 24 -18.42 13.54 -5.22
C ASP A 24 -19.65 12.64 -5.19
N ARG A 25 -19.91 11.89 -6.28
CA ARG A 25 -20.99 10.91 -6.32
C ARG A 25 -20.59 9.59 -5.66
N LEU A 26 -19.34 9.18 -5.82
CA LEU A 26 -18.80 7.97 -5.18
C LEU A 26 -18.64 8.16 -3.66
N PHE A 27 -18.18 9.34 -3.25
CA PHE A 27 -17.90 9.71 -1.87
C PHE A 27 -18.60 11.03 -1.52
N PRO A 28 -19.94 11.02 -1.35
CA PRO A 28 -20.71 12.22 -1.02
C PRO A 28 -20.38 12.74 0.39
N ASP A 29 -20.63 14.04 0.63
CA ASP A 29 -20.31 14.73 1.89
C ASP A 29 -20.93 14.08 3.14
N VAL A 30 -22.06 13.39 2.99
CA VAL A 30 -22.73 12.66 4.08
C VAL A 30 -21.87 11.51 4.66
N LEU A 31 -20.88 11.03 3.91
CA LEU A 31 -19.95 10.00 4.37
C LEU A 31 -18.79 10.56 5.20
N PHE A 32 -18.61 11.89 5.20
CA PHE A 32 -17.55 12.54 5.94
C PHE A 32 -18.12 13.17 7.23
N PRO A 33 -17.31 13.25 8.30
CA PRO A 33 -17.72 13.95 9.52
C PRO A 33 -18.12 15.40 9.21
N ASN A 34 -19.40 15.72 9.46
CA ASN A 34 -19.95 17.05 9.24
C ASN A 34 -20.20 17.73 10.59
N ASP A 35 -19.11 17.97 11.31
CA ASP A 35 -19.14 18.96 12.37
C ASP A 35 -19.24 20.32 11.65
N ASN A 36 -20.03 21.28 12.15
CA ASN A 36 -20.20 22.61 11.54
C ASN A 36 -18.90 23.47 11.52
N ASN A 37 -17.74 22.84 11.62
CA ASN A 37 -16.43 23.42 11.51
C ASN A 37 -15.97 23.43 10.04
N GLU A 38 -15.59 24.60 9.55
CA GLU A 38 -14.98 24.77 8.22
C GLU A 38 -13.76 23.84 8.01
N GLN A 39 -13.08 23.46 9.09
CA GLN A 39 -11.98 22.51 9.05
C GLN A 39 -12.43 21.10 8.65
N SER A 40 -13.61 20.64 9.07
CA SER A 40 -14.12 19.29 8.75
C SER A 40 -14.52 19.20 7.28
N ARG A 41 -15.10 20.29 6.71
CA ARG A 41 -15.39 20.39 5.27
C ARG A 41 -14.14 20.38 4.41
N ARG A 42 -13.08 21.10 4.82
CA ARG A 42 -11.79 21.09 4.13
C ARG A 42 -11.18 19.68 4.12
N LYS A 43 -11.19 18.99 5.27
CA LYS A 43 -10.73 17.59 5.36
C LYS A 43 -11.51 16.65 4.44
N ALA A 44 -12.82 16.81 4.30
CA ALA A 44 -13.63 16.00 3.38
C ALA A 44 -13.21 16.21 1.92
N SER A 45 -13.01 17.46 1.50
CA SER A 45 -12.54 17.79 0.15
C SER A 45 -11.13 17.23 -0.12
N GLU A 46 -10.21 17.36 0.84
CA GLU A 46 -8.84 16.85 0.72
C GLU A 46 -8.79 15.32 0.71
N ALA A 47 -9.62 14.66 1.52
CA ALA A 47 -9.74 13.20 1.52
C ALA A 47 -10.24 12.70 0.15
N ARG A 48 -11.26 13.36 -0.40
CA ARG A 48 -11.82 13.01 -1.70
C ARG A 48 -10.82 13.24 -2.83
N ASP A 49 -10.06 14.34 -2.79
CA ASP A 49 -8.99 14.60 -3.76
C ASP A 49 -7.93 13.49 -3.72
N LEU A 50 -7.46 13.11 -2.53
CA LEU A 50 -6.51 12.01 -2.38
C LEU A 50 -7.05 10.69 -2.94
N LEU A 51 -8.29 10.33 -2.60
CA LEU A 51 -8.95 9.14 -3.15
C LEU A 51 -9.03 9.20 -4.68
N SER A 52 -9.27 10.37 -5.26
CA SER A 52 -9.31 10.54 -6.72
C SER A 52 -7.99 10.25 -7.41
N ARG A 53 -6.87 10.53 -6.74
CA ARG A 53 -5.52 10.29 -7.24
C ARG A 53 -5.02 8.87 -6.95
N MET A 54 -5.56 8.21 -5.93
CA MET A 54 -5.23 6.81 -5.57
C MET A 54 -6.07 5.77 -6.33
N LEU A 55 -7.37 6.01 -6.49
CA LEU A 55 -8.32 5.08 -7.14
C LEU A 55 -8.30 5.24 -8.67
N VAL A 56 -7.09 5.27 -9.24
CA VAL A 56 -6.84 5.37 -10.67
C VAL A 56 -6.49 3.99 -11.21
N ILE A 57 -7.20 3.55 -12.24
CA ILE A 57 -7.02 2.22 -12.86
C ILE A 57 -5.64 2.13 -13.52
N ASP A 58 -5.21 3.18 -14.22
CA ASP A 58 -3.91 3.22 -14.87
C ASP A 58 -2.81 3.53 -13.83
N PRO A 59 -1.86 2.60 -13.59
CA PRO A 59 -0.80 2.83 -12.62
C PRO A 59 0.15 3.97 -12.99
N GLU A 60 0.29 4.33 -14.28
CA GLU A 60 1.15 5.46 -14.70
C GLU A 60 0.54 6.83 -14.34
N GLN A 61 -0.78 6.87 -14.15
CA GLN A 61 -1.51 8.07 -13.73
C GLN A 61 -1.82 8.09 -12.23
N ARG A 62 -1.60 6.96 -11.54
CA ARG A 62 -1.84 6.83 -10.10
C ARG A 62 -0.75 7.59 -9.33
N ILE A 63 -1.16 8.29 -8.28
CA ILE A 63 -0.23 8.99 -7.37
C ILE A 63 0.81 8.02 -6.80
N SER A 64 2.07 8.47 -6.71
CA SER A 64 3.13 7.69 -6.06
C SER A 64 2.99 7.70 -4.54
N VAL A 65 3.68 6.79 -3.85
CA VAL A 65 3.72 6.76 -2.38
C VAL A 65 4.26 8.09 -1.83
N GLU A 66 5.37 8.58 -2.37
CA GLU A 66 5.99 9.85 -1.97
C GLU A 66 5.02 11.03 -2.14
N GLN A 67 4.33 11.09 -3.29
CA GLN A 67 3.36 12.16 -3.55
C GLN A 67 2.14 12.06 -2.61
N ALA A 68 1.71 10.85 -2.25
CA ALA A 68 0.61 10.64 -1.31
C ALA A 68 0.98 11.04 0.12
N LEU A 69 2.22 10.78 0.55
CA LEU A 69 2.74 11.24 1.86
C LEU A 69 2.76 12.77 1.96
N LEU A 70 3.09 13.45 0.85
CA LEU A 70 3.09 14.91 0.76
C LEU A 70 1.71 15.53 0.52
N HIS A 71 0.66 14.73 0.35
CA HIS A 71 -0.69 15.23 0.13
C HIS A 71 -1.21 15.94 1.38
N SER A 72 -1.89 17.08 1.23
CA SER A 72 -2.32 17.93 2.37
C SER A 72 -3.13 17.16 3.44
N TYR A 73 -3.91 16.17 3.00
CA TYR A 73 -4.66 15.27 3.86
C TYR A 73 -3.78 14.38 4.78
N ILE A 74 -2.62 13.91 4.30
CA ILE A 74 -1.72 12.99 5.02
C ILE A 74 -0.56 13.73 5.69
N ASN A 75 -0.07 14.79 5.06
CA ASN A 75 1.14 15.52 5.45
C ASN A 75 1.09 16.10 6.88
N VAL A 76 -0.09 16.20 7.48
CA VAL A 76 -0.24 16.58 8.90
C VAL A 76 0.42 15.58 9.88
N TRP A 77 0.68 14.35 9.42
CA TRP A 77 1.36 13.29 10.16
C TRP A 77 2.76 13.00 9.63
N TYR A 78 3.30 13.84 8.74
CA TYR A 78 4.59 13.58 8.13
C TYR A 78 5.70 13.76 9.17
N ASP A 79 6.42 12.66 9.43
CA ASP A 79 7.68 12.65 10.16
C ASP A 79 8.79 12.11 9.26
N ALA A 80 9.87 12.89 9.10
CA ALA A 80 10.99 12.50 8.26
C ALA A 80 11.74 11.27 8.80
N GLU A 81 11.75 11.07 10.11
CA GLU A 81 12.40 9.91 10.75
C GLU A 81 11.60 8.63 10.49
N GLU A 82 10.27 8.71 10.52
CA GLU A 82 9.40 7.56 10.20
C GLU A 82 9.40 7.26 8.69
N VAL A 83 9.32 8.29 7.84
CA VAL A 83 9.21 8.12 6.38
C VAL A 83 10.52 7.66 5.75
N ASN A 84 11.66 8.20 6.21
CA ASN A 84 12.97 7.88 5.64
C ASN A 84 13.75 6.88 6.49
N ALA A 85 13.07 6.15 7.38
CA ALA A 85 13.68 5.06 8.12
C ALA A 85 14.37 4.10 7.14
N PRO A 86 15.60 3.66 7.44
CA PRO A 86 16.30 2.74 6.55
C PRO A 86 15.48 1.46 6.42
N ALA A 87 15.39 0.95 5.19
CA ALA A 87 14.81 -0.37 4.97
C ALA A 87 15.58 -1.39 5.83
N PRO A 88 14.90 -2.44 6.34
CA PRO A 88 15.58 -3.59 6.89
C PRO A 88 16.47 -4.25 5.82
N GLU A 89 17.11 -5.37 6.17
CA GLU A 89 17.91 -6.15 5.23
C GLU A 89 17.16 -6.32 3.89
N PRO A 90 17.82 -6.04 2.74
CA PRO A 90 17.18 -6.17 1.44
C PRO A 90 16.57 -7.57 1.28
N TYR A 91 15.31 -7.61 0.85
CA TYR A 91 14.64 -8.87 0.61
C TYR A 91 15.37 -9.70 -0.44
N ASP A 92 15.78 -10.93 -0.07
CA ASP A 92 16.38 -11.87 -1.02
C ASP A 92 15.30 -12.59 -1.82
N HIS A 93 14.97 -12.04 -2.99
CA HIS A 93 14.03 -12.65 -3.94
C HIS A 93 14.50 -14.01 -4.48
N SER A 94 15.78 -14.40 -4.29
CA SER A 94 16.32 -15.63 -4.86
C SER A 94 15.69 -16.91 -4.31
N VAL A 95 15.06 -16.83 -3.13
CA VAL A 95 14.31 -17.94 -2.52
C VAL A 95 12.96 -18.15 -3.20
N ASP A 96 12.24 -17.09 -3.54
CA ASP A 96 10.91 -17.17 -4.17
C ASP A 96 10.95 -17.40 -5.68
N GLU A 97 11.99 -16.88 -6.34
CA GLU A 97 12.17 -17.06 -7.79
C GLU A 97 12.56 -18.50 -8.15
N ARG A 98 12.94 -19.31 -7.16
CA ARG A 98 13.26 -20.72 -7.33
C ARG A 98 12.04 -21.59 -7.05
N GLU A 99 11.76 -22.51 -7.97
CA GLU A 99 10.78 -23.57 -7.69
C GLU A 99 11.36 -24.53 -6.64
N HIS A 100 10.69 -24.62 -5.49
CA HIS A 100 11.03 -25.54 -4.41
C HIS A 100 9.94 -26.61 -4.25
N THR A 101 10.34 -27.85 -3.95
CA THR A 101 9.37 -28.89 -3.56
C THR A 101 8.81 -28.60 -2.17
N VAL A 102 7.72 -29.28 -1.81
CA VAL A 102 7.11 -29.14 -0.48
C VAL A 102 8.11 -29.47 0.64
N GLU A 103 8.93 -30.51 0.45
CA GLU A 103 9.97 -30.90 1.42
C GLU A 103 11.09 -29.86 1.55
N GLN A 104 11.44 -29.19 0.45
CA GLN A 104 12.43 -28.11 0.44
C GLN A 104 11.88 -26.87 1.15
N TRP A 105 10.64 -26.47 0.85
CA TRP A 105 9.97 -25.39 1.59
C TRP A 105 9.86 -25.69 3.08
N LYS A 106 9.46 -26.92 3.45
CA LYS A 106 9.39 -27.35 4.85
C LYS A 106 10.74 -27.18 5.56
N ARG A 107 11.85 -27.49 4.88
CA ARG A 107 13.19 -27.31 5.43
C ARG A 107 13.55 -25.84 5.58
N LEU A 108 13.41 -25.04 4.52
CA LEU A 108 13.74 -23.61 4.52
C LEU A 108 12.97 -22.86 5.62
N ILE A 109 11.67 -23.11 5.74
CA ILE A 109 10.83 -22.50 6.77
C ILE A 109 11.26 -22.97 8.17
N TYR A 110 11.61 -24.24 8.32
CA TYR A 110 12.08 -24.76 9.61
C TYR A 110 13.42 -24.13 10.02
N GLU A 111 14.38 -24.01 9.09
CA GLU A 111 15.67 -23.36 9.32
C GLU A 111 15.47 -21.89 9.74
N GLU A 112 14.63 -21.14 9.04
CA GLU A 112 14.30 -19.75 9.39
C GLU A 112 13.69 -19.61 10.80
N VAL A 113 12.79 -20.51 11.19
CA VAL A 113 12.20 -20.52 12.54
C VAL A 113 13.26 -20.78 13.60
N MET A 114 14.16 -21.75 13.37
CA MET A 114 15.23 -22.08 14.30
C MET A 114 16.24 -20.92 14.43
N ASP A 115 16.59 -20.27 13.32
CA ASP A 115 17.47 -19.11 13.30
C ASP A 115 16.82 -17.94 14.06
N TYR A 116 15.53 -17.67 13.83
CA TYR A 116 14.79 -16.65 14.58
C TYR A 116 14.78 -16.92 16.09
N GLU A 117 14.53 -18.16 16.52
CA GLU A 117 14.57 -18.54 17.94
C GLU A 117 15.98 -18.37 18.55
N ALA A 118 17.04 -18.72 17.80
CA ALA A 118 18.42 -18.55 18.23
C ALA A 118 18.82 -17.07 18.38
N HIS A 119 18.37 -16.19 17.47
CA HIS A 119 18.63 -14.75 17.57
C HIS A 119 17.86 -14.12 18.72
N ASN A 120 16.62 -14.55 18.98
CA ASN A 120 15.79 -14.00 20.04
C ASN A 120 16.23 -14.44 21.45
N THR A 121 16.76 -15.66 21.59
CA THR A 121 17.31 -16.16 22.86
C THR A 121 18.65 -15.52 23.25
N ASN A 122 19.38 -14.95 22.28
CA ASN A 122 20.66 -14.25 22.51
C ASN A 122 20.53 -12.72 22.64
N ALA A 123 19.31 -12.17 22.57
CA ALA A 123 19.09 -10.75 22.83
C ALA A 123 19.31 -10.45 24.33
N PRO A 124 20.17 -9.49 24.72
CA PRO A 124 20.34 -9.14 26.11
C PRO A 124 19.02 -8.59 26.65
N VAL A 125 18.45 -9.29 27.63
CA VAL A 125 17.38 -8.78 28.48
C VAL A 125 17.93 -7.53 29.17
N ASN A 126 17.66 -6.35 28.62
CA ASN A 126 17.93 -5.08 29.29
C ASN A 126 16.98 -4.98 30.50
N THR A 127 17.37 -5.65 31.59
CA THR A 127 16.86 -5.36 32.92
C THR A 127 17.49 -4.05 33.36
N THR A 128 16.74 -2.96 33.24
CA THR A 128 17.04 -1.73 33.97
C THR A 128 15.78 -1.27 34.70
N ARG A 129 15.77 -1.68 35.97
CA ARG A 129 15.21 -1.12 37.21
C ARG A 129 14.30 0.11 37.13
#